data_AF-A0A7K0ZW26-F1
#
_entry.id   AF-A0A7K0ZW26-F1
#
_cell.length_a   1.000
_cell.length_b   1.000
_cell.length_c   1.000
_cell.angle_alpha   90.00
_cell.angle_beta   90.00
_cell.angle_gamma   90.00
#
_symmetry.space_group_name_H-M   'P 1'
#
loop_
_entity.id
_entity.type
_entity.pdbx_description
1 polymer ?
#
loop_
_entity_poly.entity_id
_entity_poly.type
_entity_poly.pdbx_seq_one_letter_code
_entity_poly.pdbx_strand_id
1 'polypeptide(L)'
;MFSFAWWCASVVGVVFVFAGVQKILAGPDWLVQARKLGAPIWVIPSVRWVELVLGCLLVADVATTAVRLAALALLAAFTALLVKRLREGVRPPCSCFGSRSAKPISWWNVTRNIGLMSLICLALLVNL
;
A
#
# COMPACT_ATOMS: atom_id res chain seq x y z
N MET A 1 18.49 -6.17 -12.72
CA MET A 1 17.58 -7.33 -12.72
C MET A 1 17.67 -8.21 -11.48
N PHE A 2 18.84 -8.65 -10.95
CA PHE A 2 18.90 -9.49 -9.73
C PHE A 2 19.75 -8.94 -8.59
N SER A 3 19.73 -7.62 -8.39
CA SER A 3 20.39 -7.01 -7.22
C SER A 3 19.54 -7.22 -5.96
N PHE A 4 20.16 -7.20 -4.77
CA PHE A 4 19.46 -7.23 -3.48
C PHE A 4 18.34 -6.18 -3.39
N ALA A 5 18.61 -4.97 -3.90
CA ALA A 5 17.61 -3.90 -3.91
C ALA A 5 16.40 -4.20 -4.81
N TRP A 6 16.60 -4.95 -5.90
CA TRP A 6 15.49 -5.40 -6.75
C TRP A 6 14.61 -6.38 -5.99
N TRP A 7 15.19 -7.35 -5.25
CA TRP A 7 14.42 -8.28 -4.43
C TRP A 7 13.56 -7.55 -3.38
N CYS A 8 14.14 -6.57 -2.68
CA CYS A 8 13.40 -5.75 -1.72
C CYS A 8 12.25 -4.98 -2.39
N ALA A 9 12.50 -4.34 -3.53
CA ALA A 9 11.50 -3.58 -4.28
C ALA A 9 10.38 -4.49 -4.83
N SER A 10 10.74 -5.65 -5.38
CA SER A 10 9.80 -6.62 -5.95
C SER A 10 8.86 -7.20 -4.92
N VAL A 11 9.32 -7.47 -3.70
CA VAL A 11 8.43 -7.92 -2.60
C VAL A 11 7.33 -6.88 -2.35
N VAL A 12 7.69 -5.59 -2.28
CA VAL A 12 6.68 -4.54 -2.10
C VAL A 12 5.81 -4.38 -3.34
N GLY A 13 6.40 -4.48 -4.52
CA GLY A 13 5.68 -4.40 -5.79
C GLY A 13 4.59 -5.47 -5.91
N VAL A 14 4.89 -6.71 -5.56
CA VAL A 14 3.91 -7.82 -5.54
C VAL A 14 2.76 -7.53 -4.57
N VAL A 15 3.07 -7.00 -3.38
CA VAL A 15 2.04 -6.62 -2.40
C VAL A 15 1.15 -5.51 -2.95
N PHE A 16 1.72 -4.52 -3.64
CA PHE A 16 0.98 -3.42 -4.27
C PHE A 16 0.08 -3.90 -5.40
N VAL A 17 0.58 -4.76 -6.29
CA VAL A 17 -0.21 -5.39 -7.35
C VAL A 17 -1.39 -6.16 -6.75
N PHE A 18 -1.11 -7.01 -5.76
CA PHE A 18 -2.14 -7.78 -5.08
C PHE A 18 -3.19 -6.86 -4.43
N ALA A 19 -2.76 -5.82 -3.71
CA ALA A 19 -3.66 -4.86 -3.07
C ALA A 19 -4.50 -4.06 -4.08
N GLY A 20 -3.92 -3.66 -5.22
CA GLY A 20 -4.62 -2.97 -6.30
C GLY A 20 -5.67 -3.86 -6.96
N VAL A 21 -5.29 -5.11 -7.30
CA VAL A 21 -6.22 -6.11 -7.87
C VAL A 21 -7.38 -6.38 -6.93
N GLN A 22 -7.14 -6.57 -5.63
CA GLN A 22 -8.22 -6.79 -4.66
C GLN A 22 -9.19 -5.60 -4.57
N LYS A 23 -8.71 -4.36 -4.70
CA LYS A 23 -9.58 -3.17 -4.74
C LYS A 23 -10.38 -3.06 -6.02
N ILE A 24 -9.82 -3.50 -7.15
CA ILE A 24 -10.53 -3.57 -8.42
C ILE A 24 -11.65 -4.62 -8.34
N LEU A 25 -11.34 -5.81 -7.83
CA LEU A 25 -12.30 -6.91 -7.64
C LEU A 25 -13.41 -6.55 -6.63
N ALA A 26 -13.08 -5.81 -5.56
CA ALA A 26 -14.06 -5.34 -4.59
C ALA A 26 -15.01 -4.25 -5.14
N GLY A 27 -14.68 -3.63 -6.28
CA GLY A 27 -15.58 -2.74 -7.00
C GLY A 27 -16.15 -1.59 -6.14
N PRO A 28 -17.47 -1.36 -6.15
CA PRO A 28 -18.12 -0.28 -5.40
C PRO A 28 -17.97 -0.40 -3.88
N ASP A 29 -17.89 -1.61 -3.34
CA ASP A 29 -17.82 -1.86 -1.90
C ASP A 29 -16.55 -1.26 -1.29
N TRP A 30 -15.44 -1.32 -2.03
CA TRP A 30 -14.20 -0.66 -1.64
C TRP A 30 -14.37 0.85 -1.49
N LEU A 31 -15.10 1.52 -2.40
CA LEU A 31 -15.29 2.97 -2.35
C LEU A 31 -16.05 3.40 -1.09
N VAL A 32 -17.03 2.60 -0.67
CA VAL A 32 -17.80 2.85 0.57
C VAL A 32 -16.92 2.61 1.79
N GLN A 33 -16.13 1.53 1.80
CA GLN A 33 -15.23 1.21 2.92
C GLN A 33 -14.08 2.21 3.06
N ALA A 34 -13.51 2.68 1.95
CA ALA A 34 -12.46 3.70 1.94
C ALA A 34 -12.98 5.05 2.48
N ARG A 35 -14.23 5.41 2.15
CA ARG A 35 -14.91 6.58 2.75
C ARG A 35 -15.09 6.43 4.25
N LYS A 36 -15.52 5.25 4.73
CA LYS A 36 -15.63 4.96 6.18
C LYS A 36 -14.28 5.05 6.90
N LEU A 37 -13.20 4.68 6.21
CA LEU A 37 -11.82 4.82 6.72
C LEU A 37 -11.33 6.28 6.74
N GLY A 38 -12.03 7.22 6.10
CA GLY A 38 -11.71 8.65 6.09
C GLY A 38 -10.69 9.08 5.04
N ALA A 39 -10.52 8.28 3.99
CA ALA A 39 -9.72 8.70 2.86
C ALA A 39 -10.41 9.88 2.10
N PRO A 40 -9.65 10.85 1.57
CA PRO A 40 -10.19 11.93 0.78
C PRO A 40 -10.88 11.42 -0.50
N ILE A 41 -12.08 11.91 -0.78
CA ILE A 41 -12.99 11.38 -1.82
C ILE A 41 -12.39 11.35 -3.23
N TRP A 42 -11.51 12.31 -3.53
CA TRP A 42 -10.84 12.47 -4.82
C TRP A 42 -9.72 11.46 -5.05
N VAL A 43 -9.15 10.89 -3.97
CA VAL A 43 -8.02 9.95 -4.05
C VAL A 43 -8.51 8.49 -4.08
N ILE A 44 -9.67 8.21 -3.48
CA ILE A 44 -10.23 6.85 -3.37
C ILE A 44 -10.32 6.09 -4.71
N PRO A 45 -10.90 6.65 -5.80
CA PRO A 45 -11.02 5.90 -7.06
C PRO A 45 -9.68 5.72 -7.79
N SER A 46 -8.72 6.61 -7.54
CA SER A 46 -7.42 6.65 -8.21
C SER A 46 -6.40 5.72 -7.55
N VAL A 47 -6.47 5.55 -6.22
CA VAL A 47 -5.50 4.77 -5.44
C VAL A 47 -5.29 3.35 -5.96
N ARG A 48 -6.36 2.66 -6.38
CA ARG A 48 -6.28 1.28 -6.89
C ARG A 48 -5.41 1.17 -8.15
N TRP A 49 -5.47 2.18 -9.02
CA TRP A 49 -4.66 2.24 -10.24
C TRP A 49 -3.23 2.63 -9.92
N VAL A 50 -3.04 3.59 -9.01
CA VAL A 50 -1.71 4.01 -8.55
C VAL A 50 -0.95 2.84 -7.92
N GLU A 51 -1.58 2.06 -7.05
CA GLU A 51 -0.96 0.86 -6.46
C GLU A 51 -0.58 -0.16 -7.51
N LEU A 52 -1.47 -0.44 -8.46
CA LEU A 52 -1.22 -1.42 -9.52
C LEU A 52 -0.05 -0.99 -10.41
N VAL A 53 -0.06 0.28 -10.86
CA VAL A 53 0.99 0.83 -11.72
C VAL A 53 2.33 0.86 -10.99
N LEU A 54 2.38 1.39 -9.76
CA LEU A 54 3.61 1.41 -8.96
C LEU A 54 4.11 -0.01 -8.69
N GLY A 55 3.22 -0.96 -8.39
CA GLY A 55 3.58 -2.34 -8.16
C GLY A 55 4.19 -3.01 -9.39
N CYS A 56 3.59 -2.83 -10.56
CA CYS A 56 4.14 -3.33 -11.82
C CYS A 56 5.51 -2.71 -12.15
N LEU A 57 5.65 -1.39 -11.96
CA LEU A 57 6.92 -0.69 -12.19
C LEU A 57 8.03 -1.18 -11.24
N LEU A 58 7.70 -1.47 -9.98
CA LEU A 58 8.62 -2.05 -9.00
C LEU A 58 9.09 -3.45 -9.41
N VAL A 59 8.17 -4.33 -9.83
CA VAL A 59 8.50 -5.71 -10.22
C VAL A 59 9.29 -5.76 -11.54
N ALA A 60 8.93 -4.91 -12.51
CA ALA A 60 9.57 -4.87 -13.82
C ALA A 60 11.00 -4.28 -13.82
N ASP A 61 11.54 -3.89 -12.66
CA ASP A 61 12.83 -3.19 -12.52
C ASP A 61 12.90 -1.86 -13.30
N VAL A 62 11.74 -1.30 -13.68
CA VAL A 62 11.61 0.05 -14.27
C VAL A 62 11.52 1.11 -13.16
N ALA A 63 11.80 0.69 -11.93
CA ALA A 63 11.68 1.48 -10.72
C ALA A 63 12.79 2.52 -10.60
N THR A 64 12.58 3.68 -11.21
CA THR A 64 13.37 4.88 -10.91
C THR A 64 13.25 5.23 -9.42
N THR A 65 14.22 6.00 -8.91
CA THR A 65 14.17 6.54 -7.54
C THR A 65 12.82 7.20 -7.23
N ALA A 66 12.20 7.85 -8.23
CA ALA A 66 10.88 8.44 -8.12
C ALA A 66 9.77 7.41 -7.84
N VAL A 67 9.77 6.24 -8.51
CA VAL A 67 8.79 5.16 -8.27
C VAL A 67 8.89 4.62 -6.84
N ARG A 68 10.12 4.43 -6.35
CA ARG A 68 10.37 3.92 -4.99
C ARG A 68 9.95 4.94 -3.92
N LEU A 69 10.23 6.23 -4.15
CA LEU A 69 9.75 7.32 -3.28
C LEU A 69 8.21 7.43 -3.28
N ALA A 70 7.57 7.29 -4.45
CA ALA A 70 6.12 7.29 -4.55
C ALA A 70 5.50 6.11 -3.79
N ALA A 71 6.08 4.91 -3.90
CA ALA A 71 5.64 3.75 -3.15
C ALA A 71 5.81 3.93 -1.63
N LEU A 72 6.93 4.51 -1.19
CA LEU A 72 7.16 4.85 0.21
C LEU A 72 6.13 5.85 0.73
N ALA A 73 5.87 6.92 -0.01
CA ALA A 73 4.89 7.94 0.34
C ALA A 73 3.48 7.35 0.45
N LEU A 74 3.12 6.44 -0.46
CA LEU A 74 1.82 5.77 -0.43
C LEU A 74 1.68 4.86 0.80
N LEU A 75 2.70 4.06 1.12
CA LEU A 75 2.73 3.25 2.35
C LEU A 75 2.65 4.11 3.61
N ALA A 76 3.35 5.24 3.64
CA ALA A 76 3.31 6.17 4.75
C ALA A 76 1.90 6.74 4.94
N ALA A 77 1.23 7.15 3.85
CA ALA A 77 -0.14 7.65 3.89
C ALA A 77 -1.13 6.60 4.41
N PHE A 78 -1.04 5.34 3.93
CA PHE A 78 -1.88 4.26 4.45
C PHE A 78 -1.62 3.98 5.93
N THR A 79 -0.35 4.00 6.34
CA THR A 79 0.03 3.75 7.73
C THR A 79 -0.46 4.85 8.65
N ALA A 80 -0.33 6.12 8.24
CA ALA A 80 -0.85 7.27 8.98
C ALA A 80 -2.37 7.17 9.18
N LEU A 81 -3.11 6.76 8.15
CA LEU A 81 -4.55 6.57 8.23
C LEU A 81 -4.93 5.44 9.19
N LEU A 82 -4.23 4.30 9.13
CA LEU A 82 -4.44 3.17 10.04
C LEU A 82 -4.14 3.56 11.50
N VAL A 83 -3.01 4.23 11.75
CA VAL A 83 -2.62 4.69 13.09
C VAL A 83 -3.62 5.69 13.64
N LYS A 84 -4.08 6.66 12.83
CA LYS A 84 -5.11 7.63 13.23
C LYS A 84 -6.38 6.92 13.71
N ARG A 85 -6.90 5.97 12.93
CA ARG A 85 -8.13 5.24 13.27
C ARG A 85 -7.96 4.33 14.50
N LEU A 86 -6.82 3.66 14.64
CA LEU A 86 -6.51 2.88 15.83
C LEU A 86 -6.43 3.75 17.10
N ARG A 87 -5.87 4.96 16.99
CA ARG A 87 -5.82 5.93 18.11
C ARG A 87 -7.20 6.48 18.48
N GLU A 88 -8.09 6.64 17.50
CA GLU A 88 -9.50 7.02 17.73
C GLU A 88 -10.33 5.85 18.33
N GLY A 89 -9.75 4.66 18.52
CA GLY A 89 -10.44 3.48 19.03
C GLY A 89 -11.39 2.81 18.04
N VAL A 90 -11.57 3.40 16.84
CA VAL A 90 -12.46 2.89 15.81
C VAL A 90 -11.72 1.83 15.00
N ARG A 91 -12.28 0.61 14.94
CA ARG A 91 -11.70 -0.50 14.19
C ARG A 91 -12.56 -0.89 12.98
N PRO A 92 -12.68 -0.04 11.95
CA PRO A 92 -13.40 -0.41 10.74
C PRO A 92 -12.70 -1.60 10.05
N PRO A 93 -13.40 -2.32 9.15
CA PRO A 93 -12.76 -3.36 8.33
C PRO A 93 -11.60 -2.77 7.52
N CYS A 94 -10.52 -3.55 7.38
CA CYS A 94 -9.31 -3.09 6.70
C CYS A 94 -9.55 -2.96 5.21
N SER A 95 -9.85 -1.75 4.76
CA SER A 95 -10.15 -1.50 3.37
C SER A 95 -8.88 -1.52 2.50
N CYS A 96 -7.69 -1.23 3.05
CA CYS A 96 -6.43 -1.13 2.31
C CYS A 96 -6.02 -2.38 1.51
N PHE A 97 -6.64 -3.55 1.72
CA PHE A 97 -6.39 -4.80 0.98
C PHE A 97 -7.65 -5.34 0.27
N GLY A 98 -8.68 -4.50 0.09
CA GLY A 98 -9.98 -4.90 -0.46
C GLY A 98 -10.89 -5.60 0.56
N SER A 99 -12.11 -5.95 0.12
CA SER A 99 -13.17 -6.53 0.96
C SER A 99 -12.84 -7.91 1.54
N ARG A 100 -11.76 -8.57 1.08
CA ARG A 100 -11.34 -9.89 1.56
C ARG A 100 -10.84 -9.89 3.00
N SER A 101 -10.48 -8.73 3.55
CA SER A 101 -10.14 -8.55 4.96
C SER A 101 -11.28 -7.86 5.71
N ALA A 102 -12.41 -8.57 5.85
CA ALA A 102 -13.50 -8.16 6.76
C ALA A 102 -13.07 -8.15 8.24
N LYS A 103 -11.83 -8.54 8.54
CA LYS A 103 -11.25 -8.47 9.88
C LYS A 103 -11.03 -6.99 10.27
N PRO A 104 -11.36 -6.63 11.53
CA PRO A 104 -11.13 -5.27 12.02
C PRO A 104 -9.65 -4.90 11.92
N ILE A 105 -9.36 -3.63 11.64
CA ILE A 105 -7.97 -3.14 11.65
C ILE A 105 -7.29 -3.45 12.99
N SER A 106 -6.04 -3.90 12.92
CA SER A 106 -5.22 -4.23 14.08
C SER A 106 -3.81 -3.66 13.92
N TRP A 107 -3.06 -3.62 15.03
CA TRP A 107 -1.65 -3.21 15.03
C TRP A 107 -0.77 -4.05 14.09
N TRP A 108 -1.19 -5.28 13.78
CA TRP A 108 -0.50 -6.11 12.78
C TRP A 108 -0.45 -5.47 11.40
N ASN A 109 -1.51 -4.76 10.99
CA ASN A 109 -1.54 -4.07 9.71
C ASN A 109 -0.51 -2.93 9.65
N VAL A 110 -0.29 -2.26 10.78
CA VAL A 110 0.73 -1.20 10.92
C VAL A 110 2.12 -1.82 10.85
N THR A 111 2.38 -2.88 11.60
CA THR A 111 3.69 -3.57 11.59
C THR A 111 4.05 -4.10 10.20
N ARG A 112 3.09 -4.70 9.48
CA ARG A 112 3.30 -5.15 8.11
C ARG A 112 3.67 -3.99 7.19
N ASN A 113 2.95 -2.87 7.27
CA ASN A 113 3.28 -1.70 6.44
C ASN A 113 4.66 -1.12 6.78
N ILE A 114 5.02 -1.06 8.06
CA ILE A 114 6.36 -0.62 8.49
C ILE A 114 7.44 -1.53 7.89
N GLY A 115 7.25 -2.86 7.92
CA GLY A 115 8.17 -3.79 7.27
C GLY A 115 8.32 -3.55 5.77
N LEU A 116 7.22 -3.29 5.06
CA LEU A 116 7.27 -2.92 3.63
C LEU A 116 7.98 -1.59 3.39
N MET A 117 7.78 -0.59 4.26
CA MET A 117 8.49 0.68 4.20
C MET A 117 10.00 0.48 4.39
N SER A 118 10.41 -0.35 5.36
CA SER A 118 11.82 -0.70 5.58
C SER A 118 12.46 -1.35 4.35
N LEU A 119 11.76 -2.25 3.67
CA LEU A 119 12.26 -2.87 2.43
C LEU A 119 12.49 -1.84 1.31
N ILE A 120 11.57 -0.89 1.13
CA ILE A 120 11.75 0.17 0.13
C ILE A 120 12.87 1.14 0.53
N CYS A 121 13.00 1.49 1.80
CA CYS A 121 14.11 2.32 2.29
C CYS A 121 15.46 1.63 2.02
N LEU A 122 15.57 0.34 2.31
CA LEU A 122 16.77 -0.45 1.99
C LEU A 122 17.04 -0.46 0.48
N ALA A 123 16.01 -0.66 -0.34
CA ALA A 123 16.17 -0.60 -1.80
C ALA A 123 16.66 0.76 -2.30
N LEU A 124 16.19 1.86 -1.71
CA LEU A 124 16.64 3.23 -2.00
C LEU A 124 18.10 3.45 -1.59
N LEU A 125 18.46 3.08 -0.36
CA LEU A 125 19.80 3.28 0.19
C LEU A 125 20.87 2.49 -0.57
N VAL A 126 20.54 1.27 -1.03
CA VAL A 126 21.48 0.40 -1.77
C VAL A 126 21.60 0.82 -3.25
N ASN A 127 20.79 1.76 -3.75
CA ASN A 127 20.89 2.31 -5.10
C ASN A 127 21.41 3.76 -5.17
N LEU A 128 21.83 4.33 -4.04
CA LEU A 128 22.54 5.62 -3.98
C LEU A 128 24.05 5.38 -4.10
#